data_AF-A0A933JXP7-F1
#
_entry.id   AF-A0A933JXP7-F1
#
_cell.length_a   1.000
_cell.length_b   1.000
_cell.length_c   1.000
_cell.angle_alpha   90.00
_cell.angle_beta   90.00
_cell.angle_gamma   90.00
#
_symmetry.space_group_name_H-M   'P 1'
#
loop_
_entity.id
_entity.type
_entity.pdbx_description
1 polymer ?
#
loop_
_entity_poly.entity_id
_entity_poly.type
_entity_poly.pdbx_seq_one_letter_code
_entity_poly.pdbx_strand_id
1 'polypeptide(L)'
;MRCKGCFAVFQDVKSTVLPRGHLRREEALRVVERLAAAFDKITFVGGEPTLCPWLPELVSLAKRRARTTMIVTNGSRLTNHAQCDR
;
A
#
# COMPACT_ATOMS: atom_id res chain seq x y z
N MET A 1 9.95 -8.54 7.82
CA MET A 1 10.77 -9.66 7.32
C MET A 1 12.11 -9.12 6.82
N ARG A 2 13.15 -9.94 6.66
CA ARG A 2 14.43 -9.56 6.03
C ARG A 2 14.82 -10.62 4.99
N CYS A 3 14.19 -10.59 3.83
CA CYS A 3 14.42 -11.62 2.80
C CYS A 3 15.84 -11.52 2.26
N LYS A 4 16.51 -12.67 2.06
CA LYS A 4 17.88 -12.73 1.52
C LYS A 4 18.03 -12.05 0.16
N GLY A 5 16.99 -12.13 -0.68
CA GLY A 5 16.95 -11.52 -2.02
C GLY A 5 16.26 -10.16 -2.10
N CYS A 6 16.05 -9.46 -0.98
CA CYS A 6 15.35 -8.16 -1.00
C CYS A 6 16.29 -7.06 -1.54
N PHE A 7 15.97 -6.48 -2.69
CA PHE A 7 16.75 -5.36 -3.24
C PHE A 7 16.54 -4.04 -2.47
N ALA A 8 15.40 -3.90 -1.79
CA ALA A 8 15.04 -2.74 -0.98
C ALA A 8 15.03 -3.16 0.51
N VAL A 9 16.19 -3.24 1.14
CA VAL A 9 16.34 -3.86 2.48
C VAL A 9 15.70 -3.09 3.64
N PHE A 10 15.21 -1.86 3.42
CA PHE A 10 14.46 -1.03 4.40
C PHE A 10 15.04 -1.06 5.82
N GLN A 11 16.37 -0.94 5.96
CA GLN A 11 17.07 -1.14 7.24
C GLN A 11 16.67 -0.15 8.34
N ASP A 12 16.13 1.00 7.93
CA ASP A 12 15.81 2.13 8.81
C ASP A 12 14.35 2.12 9.30
N VAL A 13 13.56 1.14 8.86
CA VAL A 13 12.12 1.06 9.16
C VAL A 13 11.90 0.19 10.40
N LYS A 14 11.59 0.82 11.53
CA LYS A 14 11.21 0.12 12.77
C LYS A 14 9.79 -0.45 12.62
N SER A 15 9.53 -1.62 13.20
CA SER A 15 8.24 -2.33 13.12
C SER A 15 7.06 -1.57 13.72
N THR A 16 7.30 -0.56 14.54
CA THR A 16 6.30 0.18 15.33
C THR A 16 6.08 1.62 14.86
N VAL A 17 6.87 2.12 13.92
CA VAL A 17 6.83 3.52 13.50
C VAL A 17 6.85 3.57 11.97
N LEU A 18 5.84 4.19 11.37
CA LEU A 18 5.90 4.58 9.97
C LEU A 18 7.19 5.39 9.77
N PRO A 19 8.06 5.04 8.82
CA PRO A 19 9.39 5.63 8.75
C PRO A 19 9.32 7.15 8.62
N ARG A 20 10.35 7.85 9.12
CA ARG A 20 10.46 9.31 8.98
C ARG A 20 10.26 9.69 7.51
N GLY A 21 9.27 10.54 7.24
CA GLY A 21 8.87 10.93 5.88
C GLY A 21 7.64 10.21 5.32
N HIS A 22 6.98 9.34 6.09
CA HIS A 22 5.69 8.79 5.66
C HIS A 22 4.59 9.86 5.61
N LEU A 23 3.83 9.86 4.51
CA LEU A 23 2.71 10.78 4.32
C LEU A 23 1.60 10.49 5.35
N ARG A 24 0.94 11.56 5.81
CA ARG A 24 -0.32 11.42 6.55
C ARG A 24 -1.39 10.87 5.63
N ARG A 25 -2.44 10.30 6.22
CA ARG A 25 -3.55 9.66 5.49
C ARG A 25 -4.10 10.55 4.37
N GLU A 26 -4.38 11.82 4.68
CA GLU A 26 -4.98 12.77 3.73
C GLU A 26 -4.02 13.11 2.58
N GLU A 27 -2.72 13.18 2.86
CA GLU A 27 -1.68 13.40 1.85
C GLU A 27 -1.55 12.19 0.92
N ALA A 28 -1.55 10.98 1.48
CA ALA A 28 -1.51 9.74 0.71
C ALA A 28 -2.74 9.60 -0.20
N LEU A 29 -3.94 9.92 0.30
CA LEU A 29 -5.17 9.93 -0.49
C LEU A 29 -5.08 10.92 -1.66
N ARG A 30 -4.56 12.14 -1.44
CA ARG A 30 -4.38 13.13 -2.51
C ARG A 30 -3.41 12.65 -3.59
N VAL A 31 -2.35 11.93 -3.21
CA VAL A 31 -1.42 11.35 -4.19
C VAL A 31 -2.13 10.27 -5.02
N VAL A 32 -2.86 9.36 -4.38
CA VAL A 32 -3.60 8.30 -5.08
C VAL A 32 -4.65 8.88 -6.02
N GLU A 33 -5.40 9.90 -5.59
CA GLU A 33 -6.39 10.61 -6.43
C GLU A 33 -5.74 11.13 -7.72
N ARG A 34 -4.61 11.84 -7.59
CA ARG A 34 -3.88 12.42 -8.74
C ARG A 34 -3.31 11.34 -9.65
N LEU A 35 -2.75 10.28 -9.08
CA LEU A 35 -2.20 9.16 -9.87
C LEU A 35 -3.31 8.40 -10.60
N ALA A 36 -4.45 8.17 -9.97
CA ALA A 36 -5.55 7.42 -10.58
C ALA A 36 -6.23 8.18 -11.71
N ALA A 37 -6.15 9.52 -11.71
CA ALA A 37 -6.61 10.35 -12.81
C ALA A 37 -5.64 10.35 -14.02
N ALA A 38 -4.35 10.06 -13.78
CA ALA A 38 -3.29 10.17 -14.79
C ALA A 38 -2.81 8.81 -15.34
N PHE A 39 -3.04 7.72 -14.61
CA PHE A 39 -2.50 6.40 -14.94
C PHE A 39 -3.57 5.31 -14.89
N ASP A 40 -3.49 4.38 -15.85
CA ASP A 40 -4.39 3.22 -15.90
C ASP A 40 -4.13 2.18 -14.82
N LYS A 41 -2.90 2.14 -14.27
CA LYS A 41 -2.48 1.15 -13.28
C LYS A 41 -1.78 1.78 -12.10
N ILE A 42 -2.22 1.40 -10.90
CA ILE A 42 -1.53 1.70 -9.64
C ILE A 42 -1.14 0.39 -8.96
N THR A 43 0.14 0.28 -8.57
CA THR A 43 0.66 -0.86 -7.82
C THR A 43 1.14 -0.38 -6.44
N PHE A 44 0.53 -0.88 -5.38
CA PHE A 44 0.96 -0.62 -4.00
C PHE A 44 2.06 -1.60 -3.61
N VAL A 45 3.25 -1.05 -3.34
CA VAL A 45 4.47 -1.78 -2.96
C VAL A 45 5.10 -1.17 -1.72
N GLY A 46 6.16 -1.78 -1.21
CA GLY A 46 6.95 -1.29 -0.08
C GLY A 46 7.86 -2.40 0.44
N GLY A 47 8.26 -2.32 1.71
CA GLY A 47 8.82 -3.47 2.42
C GLY A 47 7.74 -4.51 2.70
N GLU A 48 6.63 -4.06 3.28
CA GLU A 48 5.38 -4.83 3.35
C GLU A 48 4.20 -3.84 3.40
N PRO A 49 3.38 -3.72 2.34
CA PRO A 49 2.34 -2.70 2.26
C PRO A 49 1.25 -2.87 3.32
N THR A 50 0.95 -4.09 3.79
CA THR A 50 -0.07 -4.33 4.84
C THR A 50 0.32 -3.78 6.22
N LEU A 51 1.53 -3.24 6.37
CA LEU A 51 1.91 -2.45 7.55
C LEU A 51 1.33 -1.02 7.54
N CYS A 52 0.94 -0.51 6.37
CA CYS A 52 0.37 0.82 6.22
C CYS A 52 -1.10 0.83 6.68
N PRO A 53 -1.48 1.58 7.74
CA PRO A 53 -2.83 1.52 8.29
C PRO A 53 -3.91 2.03 7.33
N TRP A 54 -3.54 2.93 6.41
CA TRP A 54 -4.44 3.52 5.42
C TRP A 54 -4.52 2.72 4.12
N LEU A 55 -3.78 1.61 3.97
CA LEU A 55 -3.76 0.81 2.74
C LEU A 55 -5.16 0.45 2.22
N PRO A 56 -6.13 -0.01 3.04
CA PRO A 56 -7.46 -0.36 2.54
C PRO A 56 -8.13 0.82 1.83
N GLU A 57 -8.08 2.00 2.42
CA GLU A 57 -8.70 3.20 1.84
C GLU A 57 -8.01 3.67 0.55
N LEU A 58 -6.68 3.60 0.52
CA LEU A 58 -5.89 3.93 -0.68
C LEU A 58 -6.22 2.99 -1.84
N VAL A 59 -6.33 1.68 -1.55
CA VAL A 59 -6.66 0.66 -2.55
C VAL A 59 -8.09 0.84 -3.04
N SER A 60 -9.05 1.06 -2.14
CA SER A 60 -10.44 1.35 -2.52
C SER A 60 -10.54 2.61 -3.39
N LEU A 61 -9.78 3.66 -3.07
CA LEU A 61 -9.76 4.87 -3.89
C LEU A 61 -9.18 4.61 -5.28
N ALA A 62 -8.03 3.94 -5.36
CA ALA A 62 -7.41 3.56 -6.62
C ALA A 62 -8.35 2.67 -7.45
N LYS A 63 -9.01 1.69 -6.85
CA LYS A 63 -9.91 0.75 -7.54
C LYS A 63 -11.15 1.43 -8.13
N ARG A 64 -11.66 2.49 -7.49
CA ARG A 64 -12.79 3.26 -8.00
C ARG A 64 -12.45 4.14 -9.20
N ARG A 65 -11.17 4.48 -9.40
CA ARG A 65 -10.74 5.52 -10.35
C ARG A 65 -9.80 5.01 -11.44
N ALA A 66 -8.85 4.14 -11.09
CA ALA A 66 -7.91 3.53 -12.03
C ALA A 66 -8.48 2.22 -12.61
N ARG A 67 -8.07 1.88 -13.84
CA ARG A 67 -8.51 0.63 -14.50
C ARG A 67 -7.97 -0.62 -13.81
N THR A 68 -6.70 -0.57 -13.38
CA THR A 68 -6.00 -1.68 -12.73
C THR A 68 -5.41 -1.27 -11.39
N THR A 69 -5.64 -2.08 -10.35
CA THR A 69 -5.07 -1.88 -9.02
C THR A 69 -4.43 -3.17 -8.55
N MET A 70 -3.19 -3.09 -8.05
CA MET A 70 -2.39 -4.25 -7.63
C MET A 70 -1.73 -3.99 -6.27
N ILE A 71 -1.54 -5.04 -5.48
CA ILE A 71 -0.77 -5.03 -4.21
C ILE A 71 0.30 -6.10 -4.30
N VAL A 72 1.55 -5.78 -3.94
CA VAL A 72 2.64 -6.75 -3.81
C VAL A 72 2.94 -6.94 -2.31
N THR A 73 2.48 -8.06 -1.74
CA THR A 73 2.61 -8.40 -0.31
C THR A 73 3.33 -9.74 -0.12
N ASN A 74 4.01 -9.90 1.01
CA ASN A 74 4.56 -11.18 1.45
C ASN A 74 3.50 -12.14 2.02
N GLY A 75 2.24 -11.70 2.14
CA GLY A 75 1.11 -12.52 2.59
C GLY A 75 1.02 -12.78 4.09
N SER A 76 2.05 -12.46 4.89
CA SER A 76 2.11 -12.80 6.32
C SER A 76 1.03 -12.17 7.21
N ARG A 77 0.36 -11.11 6.73
CA ARG A 77 -0.71 -10.38 7.45
C ARG A 77 -2.08 -10.49 6.76
N LEU A 78 -2.20 -11.32 5.73
CA LEU A 78 -3.50 -11.56 5.10
C LEU A 78 -4.36 -12.39 6.06
N THR A 79 -5.53 -11.86 6.37
CA THR A 79 -6.55 -12.50 7.20
C THR A 79 -7.73 -12.90 6.32
N ASN A 80 -8.37 -14.02 6.63
CA ASN A 80 -9.53 -14.49 5.88
C ASN A 80 -10.81 -13.73 6.31
N HIS A 81 -10.89 -12.45 5.98
CA HIS A 81 -12.09 -11.64 6.16
C HIS A 81 -12.62 -11.25 4.78
N ALA A 82 -13.49 -12.09 4.23
CA ALA A 82 -14.23 -11.75 3.01
C ALA A 82 -15.31 -10.72 3.36
N GLN A 83 -14.99 -9.43 3.25
CA GLN A 83 -15.99 -8.38 3.12
C GLN A 83 -16.01 -7.95 1.66
N CYS A 84 -16.83 -8.65 0.89
CA CYS A 84 -17.18 -8.28 -0.47
C CYS A 84 -18.63 -7.83 -0.44
N ASP A 85 -18.87 -6.63 0.11
CA ASP A 85 -20.14 -5.94 -0.10
C ASP A 85 -20.06 -5.34 -1.51
N ARG A 86 -20.92 -5.87 -2.39
CA ARG A 86 -21.05 -5.44 -3.78
C ARG A 86 -21.69 -4.06 -3.87
#